data_AF-A0A090Q5N8-F1
#
_entry.id   AF-A0A090Q5N8-F1
#
_cell.length_a   1.000
_cell.length_b   1.000
_cell.length_c   1.000
_cell.angle_alpha   90.00
_cell.angle_beta   90.00
_cell.angle_gamma   90.00
#
_symmetry.space_group_name_H-M   'P 1'
#
loop_
_entity.id
_entity.type
_entity.pdbx_description
1 polymer ?
#
loop_
_entity_poly.entity_id
_entity_poly.type
_entity_poly.pdbx_seq_one_letter_code
_entity_poly.pdbx_strand_id
1 'polypeptide(L)'
;MRYGTFNEQDLIELALENGVKTIVLTDINNTSACLNFIRLCAQHQLHGVLGIDFRNNHHQQYVGIAKNNDGLQELNTFLSYHLENKIPFPSEPPAFDNVYLIYPFNKVIELDKVRFRESEFIGISTTTLRKMPFTSYVNMLDKMVVMQTVSFRSKKDYNAHRLLRCIDLNILLSQLPESQQGNVEQQMIPVSQLKKVFKEYPIILQNTTQLLSQCHVSFNFENAQLNANQQVYSTSKEADYTKLRS
;
A
#
# COMPACT_ATOMS: atom_id res chain seq x y z
N MET A 1 -0.46 -14.08 -3.98
CA MET A 1 -1.76 -13.54 -4.44
C MET A 1 -1.48 -12.51 -5.54
N ARG A 2 -1.92 -12.73 -6.79
CA ARG A 2 -1.76 -11.75 -7.89
C ARG A 2 -2.99 -10.85 -7.95
N TYR A 3 -2.97 -9.72 -7.24
CA TYR A 3 -4.12 -8.81 -7.13
C TYR A 3 -4.07 -7.68 -8.18
N GLY A 4 -2.86 -7.17 -8.48
CA GLY A 4 -2.62 -6.15 -9.51
C GLY A 4 -2.55 -6.72 -10.93
N THR A 5 -3.05 -5.96 -11.90
CA THR A 5 -3.17 -6.39 -13.31
C THR A 5 -2.33 -5.58 -14.29
N PHE A 6 -1.62 -4.55 -13.83
CA PHE A 6 -0.80 -3.68 -14.67
C PHE A 6 0.50 -3.28 -13.97
N ASN A 7 1.53 -2.97 -14.76
CA ASN A 7 2.89 -2.74 -14.27
C ASN A 7 3.06 -1.33 -13.67
N GLU A 8 4.21 -1.11 -13.03
CA GLU A 8 4.54 0.13 -12.32
C GLU A 8 4.71 1.34 -13.25
N GLN A 9 5.11 1.10 -14.51
CA GLN A 9 5.26 2.16 -15.50
C GLN A 9 3.89 2.72 -15.90
N ASP A 10 2.95 1.83 -16.26
CA ASP A 10 1.56 2.18 -16.57
C ASP A 10 0.89 2.93 -15.41
N LEU A 11 1.24 2.56 -14.15
CA LEU A 11 0.74 3.24 -12.96
C LEU A 11 1.25 4.68 -12.85
N ILE A 12 2.53 4.91 -13.16
CA ILE A 12 3.13 6.26 -13.11
C ILE A 12 2.59 7.13 -14.23
N GLU A 13 2.45 6.60 -15.44
CA GLU A 13 1.83 7.31 -16.57
C GLU A 13 0.39 7.74 -16.22
N LEU A 14 -0.41 6.82 -15.69
CA LEU A 14 -1.78 7.12 -15.22
C LEU A 14 -1.79 8.19 -14.12
N ALA A 15 -0.82 8.16 -13.19
CA ALA A 15 -0.67 9.16 -12.14
C ALA A 15 -0.43 10.56 -12.70
N LEU A 16 0.48 10.67 -13.66
CA LEU A 16 0.79 11.93 -14.32
C LEU A 16 -0.41 12.49 -15.09
N GLU A 17 -1.11 11.64 -15.86
CA GLU A 17 -2.34 12.01 -16.60
C GLU A 17 -3.43 12.56 -15.68
N ASN A 18 -3.53 12.01 -14.46
CA ASN A 18 -4.52 12.42 -13.45
C ASN A 18 -4.06 13.62 -12.58
N GLY A 19 -2.87 14.18 -12.85
CA GLY A 19 -2.30 15.32 -12.13
C GLY A 19 -1.85 14.97 -10.71
N VAL A 20 -1.54 13.70 -10.44
CA VAL A 20 -0.98 13.23 -9.17
C VAL A 20 0.48 13.68 -9.07
N LYS A 21 0.83 14.29 -7.93
CA LYS A 21 2.22 14.70 -7.62
C LYS A 21 2.92 13.78 -6.64
N THR A 22 2.15 13.11 -5.79
CA THR A 22 2.63 12.17 -4.80
C THR A 22 1.78 10.91 -4.88
N ILE A 23 2.41 9.78 -5.09
CA ILE A 23 1.77 8.48 -5.22
C ILE A 23 2.32 7.53 -4.16
N VAL A 24 1.43 6.75 -3.54
CA VAL A 24 1.80 5.77 -2.54
C VAL A 24 1.64 4.38 -3.15
N LEU A 25 2.72 3.58 -3.15
CA LEU A 25 2.66 2.18 -3.53
C LEU A 25 2.52 1.32 -2.27
N THR A 26 1.40 0.59 -2.16
CA THR A 26 1.08 -0.29 -1.04
C THR A 26 0.66 -1.65 -1.56
N ASP A 27 1.64 -2.48 -1.91
CA ASP A 27 1.37 -3.85 -2.35
C ASP A 27 0.83 -4.70 -1.19
N ILE A 28 -0.04 -5.66 -1.53
CA ILE A 28 -0.67 -6.53 -0.53
C ILE A 28 0.35 -7.52 0.02
N ASN A 29 0.66 -7.38 1.31
CA ASN A 29 1.59 -8.23 2.06
C ASN A 29 2.93 -8.46 1.34
N ASN A 30 3.44 -7.45 0.62
CA ASN A 30 4.64 -7.56 -0.19
C ASN A 30 5.33 -6.20 -0.40
N THR A 31 6.63 -6.22 -0.68
CA THR A 31 7.45 -5.04 -1.01
C THR A 31 8.35 -5.23 -2.24
N SER A 32 8.15 -6.28 -3.04
CA SER A 32 9.04 -6.60 -4.17
C SER A 32 9.12 -5.49 -5.23
N ALA A 33 8.04 -4.75 -5.47
CA ALA A 33 7.99 -3.70 -6.49
C ALA A 33 8.56 -2.35 -6.01
N CYS A 34 8.88 -2.20 -4.71
CA CYS A 34 9.24 -0.92 -4.10
C CYS A 34 10.47 -0.26 -4.75
N LEU A 35 11.53 -1.03 -5.05
CA LEU A 35 12.77 -0.50 -5.62
C LEU A 35 12.57 0.02 -7.05
N ASN A 36 11.91 -0.78 -7.90
CA ASN A 36 11.65 -0.40 -9.28
C ASN A 36 10.69 0.81 -9.34
N PHE A 37 9.67 0.83 -8.48
CA PHE A 37 8.75 1.94 -8.36
C PHE A 37 9.42 3.25 -7.97
N ILE A 38 10.27 3.27 -6.94
CA ILE A 38 10.97 4.50 -6.53
C ILE A 38 11.92 4.98 -7.63
N ARG A 39 12.62 4.05 -8.30
CA ARG A 39 13.46 4.38 -9.46
C ARG A 39 12.67 5.07 -10.57
N LEU A 40 11.51 4.51 -10.94
CA LEU A 40 10.64 5.09 -11.97
C LEU A 40 10.05 6.44 -11.52
N CYS A 41 9.61 6.56 -10.27
CA CYS A 41 9.12 7.84 -9.72
C CYS A 41 10.18 8.95 -9.83
N ALA A 42 11.43 8.65 -9.50
CA ALA A 42 12.55 9.59 -9.64
C ALA A 42 12.77 10.05 -11.09
N GLN A 43 12.70 9.12 -12.06
CA GLN A 43 12.83 9.42 -13.49
C GLN A 43 11.74 10.38 -14.00
N HIS A 44 10.53 10.26 -13.45
CA HIS A 44 9.37 11.09 -13.82
C HIS A 44 9.13 12.28 -12.90
N GLN A 45 10.07 12.59 -11.98
CA GLN A 45 9.96 13.69 -11.00
C GLN A 45 8.67 13.60 -10.16
N LEU A 46 8.20 12.38 -9.93
CA LEU A 46 7.02 12.08 -9.12
C LEU A 46 7.46 11.72 -7.71
N HIS A 47 6.77 12.23 -6.69
CA HIS A 47 7.08 11.87 -5.32
C HIS A 47 6.50 10.48 -5.00
N GLY A 48 7.35 9.45 -5.02
CA GLY A 48 6.97 8.08 -4.66
C GLY A 48 7.08 7.85 -3.16
N VAL A 49 6.00 7.38 -2.54
CA VAL A 49 5.95 6.97 -1.13
C VAL A 49 5.71 5.46 -1.06
N LEU A 50 6.38 4.79 -0.12
CA LEU A 50 6.28 3.35 0.05
C LEU A 50 5.45 2.96 1.26
N GLY A 51 4.74 1.86 1.12
CA GLY A 51 3.98 1.25 2.18
C GLY A 51 3.62 -0.20 1.89
N ILE A 52 2.82 -0.79 2.77
CA ILE A 52 2.33 -2.17 2.68
C ILE A 52 0.85 -2.18 3.02
N ASP A 53 0.05 -2.84 2.19
CA ASP A 53 -1.35 -3.12 2.48
C ASP A 53 -1.46 -4.46 3.23
N PHE A 54 -1.66 -4.40 4.54
CA PHE A 54 -1.73 -5.59 5.39
C PHE A 54 -3.12 -6.22 5.34
N ARG A 55 -3.16 -7.47 4.89
CA ARG A 55 -4.40 -8.23 4.73
C ARG A 55 -4.32 -9.61 5.36
N ASN A 56 -5.36 -9.99 6.08
CA ASN A 56 -5.61 -11.38 6.46
C ASN A 56 -6.49 -12.02 5.39
N ASN A 57 -5.91 -12.91 4.59
CA ASN A 57 -6.53 -13.41 3.35
C ASN A 57 -6.90 -12.25 2.41
N HIS A 58 -8.20 -12.00 2.22
CA HIS A 58 -8.72 -10.91 1.40
C HIS A 58 -9.21 -9.72 2.24
N HIS A 59 -9.21 -9.85 3.57
CA HIS A 59 -9.70 -8.82 4.48
C HIS A 59 -8.58 -7.83 4.81
N GLN A 60 -8.75 -6.61 4.32
CA GLN A 60 -7.86 -5.50 4.63
C GLN A 60 -7.93 -5.14 6.12
N GLN A 61 -6.77 -5.08 6.78
CA GLN A 61 -6.66 -4.65 8.18
C GLN A 61 -6.28 -3.18 8.24
N TYR A 62 -5.14 -2.81 7.66
CA TYR A 62 -4.62 -1.44 7.63
C TYR A 62 -3.53 -1.31 6.56
N VAL A 63 -3.25 -0.08 6.17
CA VAL A 63 -2.13 0.28 5.30
C VAL A 63 -1.05 0.92 6.16
N GLY A 64 0.16 0.37 6.11
CA GLY A 64 1.34 1.00 6.70
C GLY A 64 2.08 1.85 5.66
N ILE A 65 2.38 3.11 5.97
CA ILE A 65 3.16 4.02 5.12
C ILE A 65 4.47 4.34 5.83
N ALA A 66 5.60 4.10 5.17
CA ALA A 66 6.92 4.39 5.71
C ALA A 66 7.21 5.90 5.65
N LYS A 67 7.61 6.50 6.78
CA LYS A 67 8.09 7.89 6.82
C LYS A 67 9.49 8.01 6.22
N ASN A 68 10.33 6.99 6.40
CA ASN A 68 11.72 6.96 5.98
C ASN A 68 12.20 5.51 5.79
N ASN A 69 13.49 5.34 5.48
CA ASN A 69 14.10 4.01 5.31
C ASN A 69 13.95 3.12 6.56
N ASP A 70 14.04 3.67 7.77
CA ASP A 70 13.84 2.92 9.02
C ASP A 70 12.39 2.46 9.16
N GLY A 71 11.42 3.31 8.81
CA GLY A 71 10.00 2.94 8.76
C GLY A 71 9.71 1.83 7.76
N LEU A 72 10.40 1.84 6.61
CA LEU A 72 10.29 0.74 5.65
C LEU A 72 10.89 -0.55 6.22
N GLN A 73 11.98 -0.46 6.98
CA GLN A 73 12.54 -1.62 7.68
C GLN A 73 11.57 -2.16 8.74
N GLU A 74 11.00 -1.30 9.58
CA GLU A 74 9.99 -1.66 10.58
C GLU A 74 8.81 -2.42 9.93
N LEU A 75 8.28 -1.91 8.82
CA LEU A 75 7.22 -2.54 8.05
C LEU A 75 7.61 -3.92 7.53
N ASN A 76 8.81 -4.05 6.94
CA ASN A 76 9.29 -5.32 6.40
C ASN A 76 9.56 -6.35 7.51
N THR A 77 10.18 -5.94 8.63
CA THR A 77 10.41 -6.82 9.78
C THR A 77 9.10 -7.36 10.33
N PHE A 78 8.10 -6.49 10.49
CA PHE A 78 6.76 -6.88 10.92
C PHE A 78 6.09 -7.82 9.92
N LEU A 79 6.14 -7.51 8.61
CA LEU A 79 5.61 -8.36 7.56
C LEU A 79 6.24 -9.76 7.57
N SER A 80 7.57 -9.84 7.56
CA SER A 80 8.32 -11.10 7.53
C SER A 80 7.99 -11.98 8.73
N TYR A 81 7.97 -11.41 9.94
CA TYR A 81 7.63 -12.15 11.15
C TYR A 81 6.26 -12.84 11.04
N HIS A 82 5.24 -12.11 10.58
CA HIS A 82 3.89 -12.65 10.45
C HIS A 82 3.78 -13.72 9.34
N LEU A 83 4.43 -13.50 8.19
CA LEU A 83 4.40 -14.44 7.07
C LEU A 83 5.15 -15.74 7.37
N GLU A 84 6.36 -15.65 7.94
CA GLU A 84 7.21 -16.80 8.27
C GLU A 84 6.56 -17.69 9.33
N ASN A 85 5.96 -17.07 10.36
CA ASN A 85 5.30 -17.79 11.45
C ASN A 85 3.83 -18.14 11.13
N LYS A 86 3.31 -17.72 9.97
CA LYS A 86 1.89 -17.91 9.57
C LYS A 86 0.90 -17.37 10.60
N ILE A 87 1.26 -16.26 11.25
CA ILE A 87 0.44 -15.60 12.26
C ILE A 87 -0.40 -14.53 11.56
N PRO A 88 -1.73 -14.49 11.74
CA PRO A 88 -2.55 -13.42 11.19
C PRO A 88 -2.11 -12.05 11.72
N PHE A 89 -2.22 -11.01 10.89
CA PHE A 89 -1.99 -9.65 11.34
C PHE A 89 -3.04 -9.28 12.40
N PRO A 90 -2.65 -8.70 13.55
CA PRO A 90 -3.60 -8.24 14.56
C PRO A 90 -4.50 -7.15 13.98
N SER A 91 -5.68 -6.92 14.54
CA SER A 91 -6.51 -5.78 14.15
C SER A 91 -5.90 -4.44 14.57
N GLU A 92 -5.11 -4.44 15.64
CA GLU A 92 -4.35 -3.30 16.14
C GLU A 92 -2.87 -3.69 16.20
N PRO A 93 -2.03 -3.20 15.27
CA PRO A 93 -0.61 -3.49 15.25
C PRO A 93 0.15 -2.80 16.41
N PRO A 94 1.39 -3.25 16.70
CA PRO A 94 2.26 -2.58 17.64
C PRO A 94 2.50 -1.11 17.26
N ALA A 95 3.02 -0.32 18.21
CA ALA A 95 3.46 1.03 17.89
C ALA A 95 4.71 0.96 17.00
N PHE A 96 4.74 1.81 16.00
CA PHE A 96 5.88 2.01 15.11
C PHE A 96 6.36 3.44 15.27
N ASP A 97 7.67 3.65 15.23
CA ASP A 97 8.26 4.97 15.39
C ASP A 97 8.22 5.74 14.06
N ASN A 98 8.51 5.03 12.97
CA ASN A 98 8.73 5.63 11.64
C ASN A 98 7.65 5.29 10.62
N VAL A 99 6.46 4.87 11.06
CA VAL A 99 5.35 4.44 10.19
C VAL A 99 4.07 5.18 10.52
N TYR A 100 3.30 5.50 9.48
CA TYR A 100 1.89 5.87 9.58
C TYR A 100 0.99 4.68 9.30
N LEU A 101 -0.06 4.52 10.10
CA LEU A 101 -1.06 3.47 9.93
C LEU A 101 -2.38 4.08 9.50
N ILE A 102 -2.91 3.63 8.38
CA ILE A 102 -4.19 4.09 7.84
C ILE A 102 -5.17 2.91 7.86
N TYR A 103 -6.22 3.04 8.68
CA TYR A 103 -7.29 2.05 8.76
C TYR A 103 -8.38 2.35 7.73
N PRO A 104 -8.81 1.38 6.92
CA PRO A 104 -10.02 1.53 6.11
C PRO A 104 -11.22 1.88 7.00
N PHE A 105 -12.06 2.80 6.55
CA PHE A 105 -13.21 3.26 7.36
C PHE A 105 -14.15 2.15 7.82
N ASN A 106 -14.40 1.16 6.97
CA ASN A 106 -15.20 -0.01 7.35
C ASN A 106 -14.56 -0.81 8.49
N LYS A 107 -13.22 -0.90 8.53
CA LYS A 107 -12.50 -1.56 9.61
C LYS A 107 -12.58 -0.78 10.91
N VAL A 108 -12.52 0.56 10.84
CA VAL A 108 -12.71 1.43 11.99
C VAL A 108 -14.10 1.23 12.62
N ILE A 109 -15.14 1.17 11.78
CA ILE A 109 -16.51 0.86 12.24
C ILE A 109 -16.60 -0.53 12.86
N GLU A 110 -16.04 -1.55 12.19
CA GLU A 110 -16.04 -2.94 12.67
C GLU A 110 -15.42 -3.09 14.07
N LEU A 111 -14.36 -2.32 14.36
CA LEU A 111 -13.64 -2.35 15.62
C LEU A 111 -14.21 -1.41 16.69
N ASP A 112 -15.18 -0.56 16.35
CA ASP A 112 -15.64 0.55 17.19
C ASP A 112 -14.46 1.39 17.76
N LYS A 113 -13.44 1.62 16.92
CA LYS A 113 -12.17 2.21 17.35
C LYS A 113 -12.32 3.72 17.53
N VAL A 114 -12.42 4.17 18.77
CA VAL A 114 -12.53 5.60 19.11
C VAL A 114 -11.21 6.27 19.53
N ARG A 115 -10.12 5.50 19.68
CA ARG A 115 -8.80 6.00 20.09
C ARG A 115 -7.75 5.73 19.02
N PHE A 116 -7.06 6.79 18.61
CA PHE A 116 -6.00 6.75 17.60
C PHE A 116 -4.74 7.39 18.16
N ARG A 117 -3.60 6.75 17.93
CA ARG A 117 -2.27 7.33 18.16
C ARG A 117 -2.03 8.49 17.21
N GLU A 118 -0.95 9.24 17.42
CA GLU A 118 -0.57 10.33 16.50
C GLU A 118 -0.23 9.82 15.09
N SER A 119 0.34 8.62 15.00
CA SER A 119 0.67 7.94 13.74
C SER A 119 -0.49 7.17 13.11
N GLU A 120 -1.68 7.19 13.71
CA GLU A 120 -2.85 6.45 13.22
C GLU A 120 -3.91 7.36 12.61
N PHE A 121 -4.40 6.98 11.45
CA PHE A 121 -5.38 7.71 10.67
C PHE A 121 -6.47 6.79 10.11
N ILE A 122 -7.58 7.40 9.71
CA ILE A 122 -8.73 6.80 9.07
C ILE A 122 -8.66 7.12 7.57
N GLY A 123 -8.65 6.08 6.74
CA GLY A 123 -8.66 6.20 5.29
C GLY A 123 -10.06 6.45 4.74
N ILE A 124 -10.25 7.61 4.12
CA ILE A 124 -11.52 8.03 3.53
C ILE A 124 -11.42 8.04 2.00
N SER A 125 -12.26 7.24 1.36
CA SER A 125 -12.46 7.27 -0.10
C SER A 125 -13.63 8.18 -0.47
N THR A 126 -13.78 8.49 -1.76
CA THR A 126 -14.93 9.27 -2.26
C THR A 126 -16.28 8.59 -1.99
N THR A 127 -16.34 7.25 -1.97
CA THR A 127 -17.56 6.50 -1.66
C THR A 127 -17.84 6.48 -0.16
N THR A 128 -16.79 6.35 0.64
CA THR A 128 -16.86 6.42 2.11
C THR A 128 -17.29 7.80 2.60
N LEU A 129 -16.79 8.88 1.98
CA LEU A 129 -17.07 10.26 2.36
C LEU A 129 -18.58 10.55 2.41
N ARG A 130 -19.36 9.96 1.50
CA ARG A 130 -20.83 10.10 1.46
C ARG A 130 -21.55 9.50 2.66
N LYS A 131 -20.95 8.48 3.30
CA LYS A 131 -21.50 7.80 4.49
C LYS A 131 -21.08 8.48 5.78
N MET A 132 -19.97 9.22 5.77
CA MET A 132 -19.33 9.80 6.95
C MET A 132 -20.25 10.67 7.82
N PRO A 133 -21.13 11.55 7.27
CA PRO A 133 -22.00 12.40 8.10
C PRO A 133 -22.98 11.63 9.00
N PHE A 134 -23.23 10.37 8.69
CA PHE A 134 -24.16 9.51 9.43
C PHE A 134 -23.45 8.62 10.47
N THR A 135 -22.21 8.95 10.83
CA THR A 135 -21.40 8.15 11.76
C THR A 135 -20.86 8.99 12.92
N SER A 136 -20.53 8.33 14.03
CA SER A 136 -19.90 8.97 15.20
C SER A 136 -18.52 9.56 14.90
N TYR A 137 -17.87 9.12 13.81
CA TYR A 137 -16.53 9.53 13.39
C TYR A 137 -16.47 10.92 12.73
N VAL A 138 -17.62 11.57 12.46
CA VAL A 138 -17.68 12.91 11.85
C VAL A 138 -16.86 13.97 12.60
N ASN A 139 -16.68 13.78 13.91
CA ASN A 139 -15.93 14.71 14.77
C ASN A 139 -14.40 14.47 14.75
N MET A 140 -13.92 13.46 14.03
CA MET A 140 -12.50 13.05 14.02
C MET A 140 -11.79 13.42 12.71
N LEU A 141 -12.15 14.57 12.13
CA LEU A 141 -11.61 15.02 10.84
C LEU A 141 -10.07 15.17 10.86
N ASP A 142 -9.49 15.49 12.01
CA ASP A 142 -8.04 15.58 12.24
C ASP A 142 -7.33 14.22 12.09
N LYS A 143 -8.05 13.11 12.30
CA LYS A 143 -7.54 11.75 12.10
C LYS A 143 -7.85 11.18 10.72
N MET A 144 -8.42 11.95 9.81
CA MET A 144 -8.80 11.45 8.48
C MET A 144 -7.80 11.86 7.40
N VAL A 145 -7.53 10.94 6.49
CA VAL A 145 -6.74 11.16 5.27
C VAL A 145 -7.46 10.57 4.06
N VAL A 146 -7.18 11.10 2.88
CA VAL A 146 -7.72 10.56 1.63
C VAL A 146 -7.04 9.23 1.34
N MET A 147 -7.83 8.17 1.24
CA MET A 147 -7.40 6.84 0.80
C MET A 147 -8.29 6.39 -0.35
N GLN A 148 -7.90 6.78 -1.57
CA GLN A 148 -8.57 6.37 -2.80
C GLN A 148 -7.77 5.23 -3.44
N THR A 149 -8.16 3.99 -3.13
CA THR A 149 -7.48 2.80 -3.67
C THR A 149 -7.58 2.74 -5.19
N VAL A 150 -6.46 2.44 -5.84
CA VAL A 150 -6.37 2.19 -7.28
C VAL A 150 -5.90 0.75 -7.47
N SER A 151 -6.75 -0.07 -8.09
CA SER A 151 -6.45 -1.48 -8.41
C SER A 151 -6.70 -1.80 -9.88
N PHE A 152 -7.50 -0.99 -10.56
CA PHE A 152 -7.89 -1.22 -11.96
C PHE A 152 -7.76 0.07 -12.77
N ARG A 153 -7.40 -0.05 -14.06
CA ARG A 153 -7.47 1.08 -15.00
C ARG A 153 -8.78 1.09 -15.78
N SER A 154 -9.39 -0.08 -15.93
CA SER A 154 -10.57 -0.27 -16.77
C SER A 154 -11.42 -1.45 -16.31
N LYS A 155 -12.64 -1.55 -16.86
CA LYS A 155 -13.51 -2.71 -16.68
C LYS A 155 -12.87 -4.01 -17.22
N LYS A 156 -11.99 -3.91 -18.22
CA LYS A 156 -11.24 -5.05 -18.75
C LYS A 156 -10.29 -5.62 -17.69
N ASP A 157 -9.54 -4.74 -17.02
CA ASP A 157 -8.63 -5.11 -15.93
C ASP A 157 -9.38 -5.75 -14.76
N TYR A 158 -10.54 -5.17 -14.39
CA TYR A 158 -11.41 -5.74 -13.36
C TYR A 158 -11.90 -7.15 -13.71
N ASN A 159 -12.33 -7.38 -14.95
CA ASN A 159 -12.76 -8.71 -15.38
C ASN A 159 -11.59 -9.71 -15.42
N ALA A 160 -10.41 -9.28 -15.88
CA ALA A 160 -9.21 -10.10 -15.85
C ALA A 160 -8.83 -10.50 -14.41
N HIS A 161 -8.89 -9.55 -13.48
CA HIS A 161 -8.70 -9.82 -12.05
C HIS A 161 -9.65 -10.90 -11.53
N ARG A 162 -10.96 -10.76 -11.79
CA ARG A 162 -11.95 -11.77 -11.35
C ARG A 162 -11.61 -13.17 -11.86
N LEU A 163 -11.21 -13.30 -13.12
CA LEU A 163 -10.78 -14.57 -13.68
C LEU A 163 -9.51 -15.11 -12.99
N LEU A 164 -8.52 -14.27 -12.73
CA LEU A 164 -7.32 -14.65 -11.97
C LEU A 164 -7.66 -15.10 -10.54
N ARG A 165 -8.63 -14.45 -9.87
CA ARG A 165 -9.13 -14.88 -8.56
C ARG A 165 -9.83 -16.23 -8.62
N CYS A 166 -10.61 -16.50 -9.68
CA CYS A 166 -11.23 -17.81 -9.89
C CYS A 166 -10.20 -18.93 -10.04
N ILE A 167 -9.11 -18.66 -10.75
CA ILE A 167 -7.98 -19.60 -10.91
C ILE A 167 -7.30 -19.84 -9.56
N ASP A 168 -7.01 -18.77 -8.80
CA ASP A 168 -6.36 -18.85 -7.47
C ASP A 168 -7.20 -19.62 -6.45
N LEU A 169 -8.53 -19.45 -6.49
CA LEU A 169 -9.48 -20.14 -5.61
C LEU A 169 -9.95 -21.49 -6.14
N ASN A 170 -9.59 -21.84 -7.38
CA ASN A 170 -10.06 -23.03 -8.10
C ASN A 170 -11.60 -23.17 -8.15
N ILE A 171 -12.30 -22.10 -8.58
CA ILE A 171 -13.76 -22.03 -8.68
C ILE A 171 -14.23 -21.44 -10.02
N LEU A 172 -15.52 -21.58 -10.33
CA LEU A 172 -16.13 -20.91 -11.48
C LEU A 172 -16.39 -19.42 -11.22
N LEU A 173 -16.44 -18.60 -12.27
CA LEU A 173 -16.76 -17.17 -12.16
C LEU A 173 -18.13 -16.89 -11.52
N SER A 174 -19.10 -17.76 -11.77
CA SER A 174 -20.43 -17.70 -11.14
C SER A 174 -20.41 -17.98 -9.63
N GLN A 175 -19.34 -18.59 -9.11
CA GLN A 175 -19.16 -18.93 -7.71
C GLN A 175 -18.26 -17.92 -6.97
N LEU A 176 -17.66 -16.95 -7.68
CA LEU A 176 -16.72 -15.99 -7.09
C LEU A 176 -17.45 -15.05 -6.11
N PRO A 177 -17.16 -15.13 -4.80
CA PRO A 177 -17.81 -14.27 -3.81
C PRO A 177 -17.53 -12.79 -4.10
N GLU A 178 -18.50 -11.90 -3.88
CA GLU A 178 -18.33 -10.45 -4.09
C GLU A 178 -17.13 -9.88 -3.33
N SER A 179 -16.87 -10.38 -2.11
CA SER A 179 -15.73 -9.99 -1.29
C SER A 179 -14.36 -10.27 -1.94
N GLN A 180 -14.31 -11.17 -2.93
CA GLN A 180 -13.10 -11.57 -3.65
C GLN A 180 -12.93 -10.84 -4.98
N GLN A 181 -13.92 -10.05 -5.44
CA GLN A 181 -13.90 -9.45 -6.77
C GLN A 181 -13.14 -8.12 -6.82
N GLY A 182 -12.93 -7.48 -5.66
CA GLY A 182 -12.52 -6.07 -5.60
C GLY A 182 -13.66 -5.14 -6.00
N ASN A 183 -13.40 -3.83 -6.07
CA ASN A 183 -14.40 -2.86 -6.53
C ASN A 183 -13.93 -2.21 -7.83
N VAL A 184 -14.75 -2.31 -8.89
CA VAL A 184 -14.46 -1.72 -10.21
C VAL A 184 -14.23 -0.20 -10.16
N GLU A 185 -14.75 0.49 -9.13
CA GLU A 185 -14.55 1.92 -8.88
C GLU A 185 -13.18 2.24 -8.24
N GLN A 186 -12.38 1.23 -7.89
CA GLN A 186 -10.98 1.40 -7.46
C GLN A 186 -10.09 1.74 -8.65
N GLN A 187 -10.39 2.88 -9.28
CA GLN A 187 -9.67 3.48 -10.39
C GLN A 187 -9.08 4.81 -9.94
N MET A 188 -8.06 5.27 -10.67
CA MET A 188 -7.47 6.56 -10.39
C MET A 188 -8.44 7.68 -10.80
N ILE A 189 -8.69 8.59 -9.87
CA ILE A 189 -9.56 9.75 -10.07
C ILE A 189 -8.67 10.98 -10.24
N PRO A 190 -8.96 11.88 -11.20
CA PRO A 190 -8.21 13.12 -11.34
C PRO A 190 -8.15 13.92 -10.04
N VAL A 191 -6.98 14.46 -9.70
CA VAL A 191 -6.78 15.23 -8.46
C VAL A 191 -7.73 16.43 -8.38
N SER A 192 -8.05 17.05 -9.53
CA SER A 192 -9.01 18.15 -9.61
C SER A 192 -10.42 17.73 -9.19
N GLN A 193 -10.83 16.50 -9.51
CA GLN A 193 -12.12 15.94 -9.10
C GLN A 193 -12.10 15.53 -7.63
N LEU A 194 -11.02 14.91 -7.15
CA LEU A 194 -10.86 14.61 -5.72
C LEU A 194 -11.00 15.88 -4.88
N LYS A 195 -10.31 16.97 -5.24
CA LYS A 195 -10.42 18.25 -4.54
C LYS A 195 -11.86 18.82 -4.52
N LYS A 196 -12.62 18.62 -5.59
CA LYS A 196 -14.04 19.02 -5.64
C LYS A 196 -14.90 18.20 -4.68
N VAL A 197 -14.68 16.88 -4.64
CA VAL A 197 -15.44 15.96 -3.76
C VAL A 197 -15.14 16.26 -2.28
N PHE A 198 -13.89 16.55 -1.94
CA PHE A 198 -13.47 16.87 -0.57
C PHE A 198 -13.57 18.36 -0.21
N LYS A 199 -14.28 19.18 -1.02
CA LYS A 199 -14.35 20.64 -0.81
C LYS A 199 -14.92 21.02 0.58
N GLU A 200 -15.88 20.24 1.08
CA GLU A 200 -16.50 20.46 2.40
C GLU A 200 -15.63 19.96 3.56
N TYR A 201 -14.56 19.20 3.26
CA TYR A 201 -13.67 18.60 4.25
C TYR A 201 -12.19 18.91 3.94
N PRO A 202 -11.80 20.21 3.88
CA PRO A 202 -10.45 20.61 3.49
C PRO A 202 -9.37 20.09 4.45
N ILE A 203 -9.72 19.86 5.73
CA ILE A 203 -8.83 19.30 6.75
C ILE A 203 -8.30 17.93 6.31
N ILE A 204 -9.13 17.08 5.71
CA ILE A 204 -8.72 15.74 5.24
C ILE A 204 -7.63 15.87 4.15
N LEU A 205 -7.78 16.82 3.23
CA LEU A 205 -6.78 17.09 2.18
C LEU A 205 -5.48 17.66 2.78
N GLN A 206 -5.58 18.51 3.78
CA GLN A 206 -4.43 19.07 4.49
C GLN A 206 -3.66 17.97 5.22
N ASN A 207 -4.34 17.13 6.01
CA ASN A 207 -3.74 15.99 6.70
C ASN A 207 -3.03 15.05 5.73
N THR A 208 -3.68 14.75 4.59
CA THR A 208 -3.10 13.90 3.55
C THR A 208 -1.80 14.50 3.00
N THR A 209 -1.82 15.80 2.70
CA THR A 209 -0.64 16.50 2.17
C THR A 209 0.49 16.56 3.21
N GLN A 210 0.15 16.86 4.46
CA GLN A 210 1.11 16.92 5.57
C GLN A 210 1.74 15.56 5.84
N LEU A 211 0.93 14.50 5.96
CA LEU A 211 1.39 13.14 6.15
C LEU A 211 2.38 12.74 5.04
N LEU A 212 1.97 12.91 3.78
CA LEU A 212 2.80 12.53 2.65
C LEU A 212 4.06 13.39 2.49
N SER A 213 4.04 14.65 2.90
CA SER A 213 5.23 15.52 2.87
C SER A 213 6.35 15.07 3.80
N GLN A 214 6.02 14.26 4.81
CA GLN A 214 6.95 13.73 5.79
C GLN A 214 7.45 12.33 5.43
N CYS A 215 6.97 11.76 4.32
CA CYS A 215 7.36 10.43 3.88
C CYS A 215 8.38 10.51 2.76
N HIS A 216 9.61 10.08 3.01
CA HIS A 216 10.67 10.04 2.02
C HIS A 216 11.56 8.81 2.22
N VAL A 217 11.53 7.89 1.27
CA VAL A 217 12.45 6.74 1.21
C VAL A 217 13.40 6.96 0.05
N SER A 218 14.70 6.88 0.33
CA SER A 218 15.73 7.02 -0.69
C SER A 218 16.48 5.71 -0.87
N PHE A 219 16.74 5.36 -2.12
CA PHE A 219 17.62 4.26 -2.49
C PHE A 219 18.74 4.78 -3.37
N ASN A 220 19.97 4.36 -3.08
CA ASN A 220 21.10 4.69 -3.94
C ASN A 220 21.12 3.72 -5.13
N PHE A 221 20.66 4.20 -6.29
CA PHE A 221 20.66 3.43 -7.54
C PHE A 221 21.96 3.57 -8.34
N GLU A 222 22.83 4.53 -8.01
CA GLU A 222 24.09 4.79 -8.72
C GLU A 222 25.14 3.73 -8.41
N ASN A 223 25.09 3.15 -7.22
CA ASN A 223 25.98 2.08 -6.79
C ASN A 223 25.44 0.67 -7.10
N ALA A 224 24.99 0.43 -8.34
CA ALA A 224 24.58 -0.90 -8.79
C ALA A 224 25.69 -1.98 -8.70
N GLN A 225 26.94 -1.56 -8.41
CA GLN A 225 28.09 -2.44 -8.10
C GLN A 225 28.15 -2.93 -6.64
N LEU A 226 27.32 -2.39 -5.75
CA LEU A 226 27.14 -2.95 -4.41
C LEU A 226 25.96 -3.92 -4.43
N ASN A 227 26.01 -4.91 -5.31
CA ASN A 227 25.33 -6.17 -5.07
C ASN A 227 25.93 -6.72 -3.77
N ALA A 228 25.34 -6.33 -2.64
CA ALA A 228 25.65 -6.82 -1.29
C ALA A 228 25.28 -8.30 -1.11
N ASN A 229 24.92 -8.98 -2.20
CA ASN A 229 24.92 -10.42 -2.28
C ASN A 229 26.32 -10.89 -1.91
N GLN A 230 26.39 -11.63 -0.81
CA GLN A 230 27.62 -12.27 -0.35
C GLN A 230 28.21 -13.11 -1.50
N GLN A 231 29.29 -12.64 -2.11
CA GLN A 231 29.93 -13.32 -3.24
C GLN A 231 30.73 -14.55 -2.80
N VAL A 232 31.06 -14.62 -1.51
CA VAL A 232 31.89 -15.64 -0.89
C VAL A 232 31.37 -15.90 0.53
N TYR A 233 31.04 -17.15 0.85
CA TYR A 233 30.60 -17.57 2.19
C TYR A 233 31.77 -17.67 3.17
N SER A 234 32.94 -18.08 2.68
CA SER A 234 34.20 -18.19 3.43
C SER A 234 35.24 -17.14 3.00
N THR A 235 36.52 -17.50 2.91
CA THR A 235 37.63 -16.60 2.58
C THR A 235 37.87 -16.47 1.08
N SER A 236 37.48 -17.46 0.26
CA SER A 236 37.58 -17.41 -1.20
C SER A 236 36.56 -18.33 -1.88
N LYS A 237 36.32 -18.11 -3.19
CA LYS A 237 35.44 -18.97 -3.99
C LYS A 237 35.93 -20.42 -4.04
N GLU A 238 37.25 -20.63 -4.03
CA GLU A 238 37.86 -21.97 -4.00
C GLU A 238 37.57 -22.70 -2.68
N ALA A 239 37.63 -21.98 -1.55
CA ALA A 239 37.32 -22.53 -0.23
C ALA A 239 35.84 -22.91 -0.11
N ASP A 240 34.93 -22.10 -0.66
CA ASP A 240 33.50 -22.44 -0.74
C ASP A 240 33.26 -23.69 -1.61
N TYR A 241 33.97 -23.80 -2.74
CA TYR A 241 33.84 -24.95 -3.64
C TYR A 241 34.32 -26.26 -3.00
N THR A 242 35.37 -26.19 -2.17
CA THR A 242 35.89 -27.36 -1.44
C THR A 242 34.89 -27.82 -0.37
N LYS A 243 34.23 -26.87 0.31
CA LYS A 243 33.22 -27.13 1.34
C LYS A 243 31.92 -27.72 0.79
N LEU A 244 31.61 -27.51 -0.49
CA LEU A 244 30.47 -28.14 -1.20
C LEU A 244 30.77 -29.58 -1.65
N ARG A 245 32.04 -29.97 -1.71
CA ARG A 245 32.49 -31.31 -2.14
C ARG A 245 32.77 -32.27 -0.97
N SER A 246 32.76 -31.79 0.26
CA SER A 246 32.84 -32.57 1.50
C SER A 246 31.46 -32.92 2.03
#